data_AF-A0A961TTC1-F1
#
_entry.id   AF-A0A961TTC1-F1
#
_cell.length_a   1.000
_cell.length_b   1.000
_cell.length_c   1.000
_cell.angle_alpha   90.00
_cell.angle_beta   90.00
_cell.angle_gamma   90.00
#
_symmetry.space_group_name_H-M   'P 1'
#
loop_
_entity.id
_entity.type
_entity.pdbx_description
1 polymer ?
#
loop_
_entity_poly.entity_id
_entity_poly.type
_entity_poly.pdbx_seq_one_letter_code
_entity_poly.pdbx_strand_id
1 'polypeptide(L)' 'MILFPAIDLKDGVCVRLKLGDMEQATIYNEDPAAQAQTFERQGFQWLHVVDLNGAFAGKSMNGSAVEKILKAT' A
#
# COMPACT_ATOMS: atom_id res chain seq x y z
N MET A 1 5.73 -22.35 -1.41
CA MET A 1 5.57 -21.11 -2.20
C MET A 1 4.93 -20.07 -1.28
N ILE A 2 5.45 -18.84 -1.23
CA ILE A 2 4.90 -17.75 -0.40
C ILE A 2 4.31 -16.71 -1.35
N LEU A 3 3.09 -16.23 -1.05
CA LEU A 3 2.43 -15.17 -1.81
C LEU A 3 2.46 -13.87 -1.00
N PHE A 4 2.84 -12.78 -1.65
CA PHE A 4 2.93 -11.45 -1.06
C PHE A 4 1.90 -10.54 -1.75
N PRO A 5 0.68 -10.39 -1.20
CA PRO A 5 -0.20 -9.30 -1.62
C PRO A 5 0.52 -7.96 -1.49
N ALA A 6 0.23 -7.03 -2.39
CA ALA A 6 0.90 -5.74 -2.45
C ALA A 6 -0.08 -4.57 -2.33
N ILE A 7 0.32 -3.54 -1.58
CA ILE A 7 -0.33 -2.23 -1.51
C ILE A 7 0.67 -1.19 -1.99
N ASP A 8 0.32 -0.50 -3.08
CA ASP A 8 1.05 0.69 -3.51
C ASP A 8 0.38 1.91 -2.88
N LEU A 9 1.14 2.73 -2.14
CA LEU A 9 0.67 3.92 -1.46
C LEU A 9 1.01 5.17 -2.26
N LYS A 10 -0.01 5.96 -2.57
CA LYS A 10 0.12 7.31 -3.14
C LYS A 10 -0.80 8.26 -2.39
N ASP A 11 -0.26 9.37 -1.92
CA ASP A 11 -0.96 10.42 -1.18
C ASP A 11 -1.79 9.88 0.00
N GLY A 12 -1.26 8.87 0.70
CA GLY A 12 -1.89 8.23 1.86
C GLY A 12 -2.94 7.16 1.54
N VAL A 13 -3.24 6.88 0.27
CA VAL A 13 -4.27 5.92 -0.15
C VAL A 13 -3.70 4.76 -0.97
N CYS A 14 -4.45 3.65 -1.06
CA CYS A 14 -4.07 2.47 -1.84
C CYS A 14 -4.41 2.68 -3.32
N VAL A 15 -3.39 2.64 -4.17
CA VAL A 15 -3.54 2.82 -5.61
C VAL A 15 -2.96 1.65 -6.40
N ARG A 16 -3.24 1.63 -7.70
CA ARG A 16 -2.47 0.90 -8.69
C ARG A 16 -2.11 1.84 -9.82
N LEU A 17 -0.84 1.87 -10.20
CA LEU A 17 -0.39 2.57 -11.40
C LEU A 17 -0.51 1.65 -12.62
N LYS A 18 -1.03 2.18 -13.72
CA LYS A 18 -0.98 1.46 -14.99
C LYS A 18 0.44 1.51 -15.55
N LEU A 19 1.12 0.37 -15.60
CA LEU A 19 2.51 0.25 -16.07
C LEU A 19 3.50 1.21 -15.37
N GLY A 20 3.24 1.57 -14.10
CA GLY A 20 4.08 2.48 -13.34
C GLY A 20 3.87 3.97 -13.63
N ASP A 21 2.88 4.33 -14.46
CA ASP A 21 2.56 5.73 -14.75
C ASP A 21 1.78 6.38 -13.58
N MET A 22 2.40 7.40 -12.96
CA MET A 22 1.87 8.15 -11.81
C MET A 22 0.63 8.97 -12.14
N GLU A 23 0.44 9.36 -13.40
CA GLU A 23 -0.76 10.09 -13.84
C GLU A 23 -1.94 9.15 -14.05
N GLN A 24 -1.68 7.85 -14.25
CA GLN A 24 -2.70 6.82 -14.45
C GLN A 24 -2.84 5.94 -13.19
N ALA A 25 -3.14 6.60 -12.08
CA ALA A 25 -3.43 5.95 -10.80
C ALA A 25 -4.93 5.62 -10.66
N THR A 26 -5.25 4.38 -10.34
CA THR A 26 -6.60 3.97 -9.89
C THR A 26 -6.58 3.80 -8.38
N ILE A 27 -7.49 4.50 -7.68
CA ILE A 27 -7.68 4.32 -6.23
C ILE A 27 -8.51 3.05 -6.02
N TYR A 28 -7.96 2.11 -5.25
CA TYR A 28 -8.65 0.87 -4.88
C TYR A 28 -9.27 0.94 -3.50
N ASN A 29 -8.60 1.63 -2.57
CA ASN A 29 -9.05 1.78 -1.20
C ASN A 29 -8.42 3.02 -0.57
N GLU A 30 -9.23 3.87 0.05
CA GLU A 30 -8.75 5.07 0.73
C GLU A 30 -8.18 4.79 2.13
N ASP A 31 -8.44 3.60 2.68
CA ASP A 31 -7.93 3.17 3.99
C ASP A 31 -6.90 2.02 3.85
N PRO A 32 -5.59 2.34 3.95
CA PRO A 32 -4.52 1.35 3.94
C PRO A 32 -4.64 0.27 5.02
N ALA A 33 -5.12 0.61 6.21
CA ALA A 33 -5.28 -0.34 7.30
C ALA A 33 -6.38 -1.35 6.98
N ALA A 34 -7.53 -0.87 6.50
CA ALA A 34 -8.63 -1.73 6.09
C ALA A 34 -8.23 -2.66 4.92
N GLN A 35 -7.42 -2.17 3.98
CA GLN A 35 -6.89 -2.98 2.89
C GLN A 35 -5.95 -4.08 3.40
N ALA A 36 -5.02 -3.75 4.30
CA ALA A 36 -4.10 -4.72 4.90
C ALA A 36 -4.84 -5.81 5.68
N GLN A 37 -5.79 -5.42 6.53
CA GLN A 37 -6.63 -6.38 7.28
C GLN A 37 -7.46 -7.28 6.36
N THR A 38 -7.85 -6.80 5.18
CA THR A 38 -8.57 -7.63 4.21
C THR A 38 -7.68 -8.75 3.67
N PHE A 39 -6.39 -8.49 3.43
CA PHE A 39 -5.43 -9.53 3.06
C PHE A 39 -5.14 -10.48 4.23
N GLU A 40 -4.95 -9.95 5.43
CA GLU A 40 -4.77 -10.77 6.63
C GLU A 40 -5.94 -11.74 6.84
N ARG A 41 -7.19 -11.25 6.76
CA ARG A 41 -8.41 -12.07 6.87
C ARG A 41 -8.53 -13.14 5.78
N GLN A 42 -7.87 -12.96 4.64
CA GLN A 42 -7.78 -13.98 3.58
C GLN A 42 -6.71 -15.05 3.86
N GLY A 43 -5.94 -14.89 4.94
CA GLY A 43 -4.92 -15.86 5.39
C GLY A 43 -3.49 -15.54 4.93
N PHE A 44 -3.24 -14.34 4.38
CA PHE A 44 -1.88 -13.93 4.01
C PHE A 44 -1.09 -13.52 5.26
N GLN A 45 0.10 -14.09 5.42
CA GLN A 45 1.01 -13.80 6.54
C GLN A 45 1.98 -12.66 6.26
N TRP A 46 2.10 -12.26 5.00
CA TRP A 46 3.05 -11.26 4.55
C TRP A 46 2.36 -10.25 3.65
N LEU A 47 2.77 -8.99 3.76
CA LEU A 47 2.27 -7.88 2.97
C LEU A 47 3.45 -7.10 2.41
N HIS A 48 3.45 -6.86 1.10
CA HIS A 48 4.40 -5.96 0.45
C HIS A 48 3.79 -4.55 0.36
N VAL A 49 4.52 -3.54 0.84
CA VAL A 49 4.04 -2.15 0.81
C VAL A 49 5.05 -1.28 0.09
N VAL A 50 4.59 -0.50 -0.88
CA VAL A 50 5.41 0.41 -1.68
C VAL A 50 4.97 1.85 -1.41
N ASP A 51 5.88 2.70 -0.91
CA ASP A 51 5.65 4.14 -0.81
C ASP A 51 6.01 4.81 -2.14
N LEU A 52 5.03 5.04 -3.01
CA LEU A 52 5.28 5.63 -4.33
C LEU A 52 5.76 7.07 -4.19
N ASN A 53 5.10 7.91 -3.39
CA ASN A 53 5.57 9.29 -3.19
C ASN A 53 7.00 9.29 -2.67
N GLY A 54 7.34 8.38 -1.75
CA GLY A 54 8.68 8.29 -1.21
C GLY A 54 9.72 7.81 -2.21
N ALA A 55 9.36 6.87 -3.08
CA ALA A 55 10.21 6.42 -4.18
C ALA A 55 10.57 7.58 -5.14
N PHE A 56 9.62 8.47 -5.43
CA PHE A 56 9.88 9.67 -6.26
C PHE A 56 10.58 10.79 -5.48
N ALA A 57 10.26 10.99 -4.21
CA ALA A 57 10.81 12.07 -3.39
C ALA A 57 12.20 11.75 -2.78
N GLY A 58 12.65 10.49 -2.85
CA GLY A 58 13.92 10.04 -2.25
C GLY A 58 13.90 9.98 -0.71
N LYS A 59 12.72 10.09 -0.08
CA LYS A 59 12.52 10.03 1.38
C LYS A 59 11.14 9.47 1.69
N SER A 60 10.92 8.86 2.85
CA SER A 60 9.58 8.37 3.20
C SER A 60 8.56 9.51 3.27
N MET A 61 7.42 9.32 2.60
CA MET A 61 6.33 10.30 2.52
C MET A 61 5.00 9.74 3.06
N ASN A 62 4.79 8.42 3.03
CA ASN A 62 3.57 7.76 3.50
C ASN A 62 3.75 7.03 4.85
N GLY A 63 4.65 7.51 5.71
CA GLY A 63 4.93 6.87 7.00
C GLY A 63 3.71 6.67 7.90
N SER A 64 2.80 7.65 7.93
CA SER A 64 1.55 7.56 8.70
C SER A 64 0.62 6.45 8.20
N ALA A 65 0.58 6.19 6.89
CA ALA A 65 -0.19 5.09 6.31
C ALA A 65 0.41 3.73 6.68
N VAL A 66 1.74 3.61 6.65
CA VAL A 66 2.44 2.39 7.10
C VAL A 66 2.22 2.13 8.58
N GLU A 67 2.29 3.17 9.43
CA GLU A 67 1.98 3.03 10.86
C GLU A 67 0.54 2.57 11.12
N LYS A 68 -0.43 3.05 10.34
CA LYS A 68 -1.82 2.59 10.43
C LYS A 68 -1.96 1.12 10.09
N ILE A 69 -1.27 0.65 9.04
CA ILE A 69 -1.23 -0.78 8.67
C ILE A 69 -0.68 -1.60 9.84
N LEU A 70 0.51 -1.23 10.35
CA LEU A 70 1.18 -1.97 11.43
C LEU A 70 0.40 -2.02 12.75
N LYS A 71 -0.48 -1.05 13.01
CA LYS A 71 -1.34 -1.05 14.22
C LYS A 71 -2.60 -1.90 14.05
N ALA A 72 -2.97 -2.23 12.82
CA ALA A 72 -4.25 -2.85 12.49
C ALA A 72 -4.14 -4.36 12.19
N THR A 73 -2.93 -4.86 11.95
CA THR A 73 -2.58 -6.27 11.71
C THR A 73 -1.48 -6.67 12.68
#